data_AF-A0ABD0BAE5-F1
#
_entry.id   AF-A0ABD0BAE5-F1
#
_cell.length_a   1.000
_cell.length_b   1.000
_cell.length_c   1.000
_cell.angle_alpha   90.00
_cell.angle_beta   90.00
_cell.angle_gamma   90.00
#
_symmetry.space_group_name_H-M   'P 1'
#
loop_
_entity.id
_entity.type
_entity.pdbx_description
1 polymer ?
#
loop_
_entity_poly.entity_id
_entity_poly.type
_entity_poly.pdbx_seq_one_letter_code
_entity_poly.pdbx_strand_id
1 'polypeptide(L)'
;MSQQLPELLQRMQLSLNTQDGRYTADPFYCVFSKREIVVDADYDHDRVFWWHQERHIEASKTTERRLEGLRRDGRETGDWVKLAVKEIDCFETACFTEQGCKDFLEIQGHNLRKPFIYATSLFRNREMTALREALMAGQLAAVECKEAANG
;
A
#
# COMPACT_ATOMS: atom_id res chain seq x y z
N MET A 1 20.19 12.32 16.61
CA MET A 1 19.37 12.57 15.41
C MET A 1 20.08 13.45 14.37
N SER A 2 21.02 14.36 14.73
CA SER A 2 21.60 15.30 13.76
C SER A 2 22.65 14.72 12.80
N GLN A 3 23.43 13.69 13.17
CA GLN A 3 24.46 13.14 12.27
C GLN A 3 23.94 12.24 11.13
N GLN A 4 22.68 11.80 11.19
CA GLN A 4 22.12 10.83 10.22
C GLN A 4 21.39 11.49 9.04
N LEU A 5 21.00 12.78 9.18
CA LEU A 5 20.21 13.47 8.16
C LEU A 5 21.02 13.76 6.89
N PRO A 6 22.26 14.28 6.96
CA PRO A 6 23.07 14.51 5.75
C PRO A 6 23.32 13.21 4.97
N GLU A 7 23.67 12.12 5.66
CA GLU A 7 23.89 10.81 5.05
C GLU A 7 22.61 10.25 4.42
N LEU A 8 21.46 10.42 5.08
CA LEU A 8 20.17 10.04 4.52
C LEU A 8 19.86 10.82 3.23
N LEU A 9 20.02 12.15 3.26
CA LEU A 9 19.77 13.00 2.10
C LEU A 9 20.69 12.66 0.92
N GLN A 10 21.97 12.36 1.18
CA GLN A 10 22.92 11.91 0.15
C GLN A 10 22.49 10.55 -0.45
N ARG A 11 22.07 9.58 0.37
CA ARG A 11 21.55 8.31 -0.12
C ARG A 11 20.29 8.49 -0.96
N MET A 12 19.35 9.33 -0.50
CA MET A 12 18.14 9.66 -1.24
C MET A 12 18.46 10.33 -2.58
N GLN A 13 19.40 11.28 -2.61
CA GLN A 13 19.86 11.93 -3.82
C GLN A 13 20.43 10.91 -4.81
N LEU A 14 21.32 10.03 -4.35
CA LEU A 14 21.91 8.99 -5.19
C LEU A 14 20.83 8.08 -5.78
N SER A 15 19.92 7.57 -4.95
CA SER A 15 18.80 6.73 -5.40
C SER A 15 17.90 7.46 -6.41
N LEU A 16 17.51 8.71 -6.15
CA LEU A 16 16.65 9.47 -7.06
C LEU A 16 17.26 9.66 -8.46
N ASN A 17 18.58 9.75 -8.55
CA ASN A 17 19.32 9.93 -9.81
C ASN A 17 19.67 8.61 -10.50
N THR A 18 19.54 7.45 -9.83
CA THR A 18 20.00 6.15 -10.35
C THR A 18 18.93 5.07 -10.42
N GLN A 19 17.84 5.20 -9.66
CA GLN A 19 16.78 4.19 -9.62
C GLN A 19 15.99 4.16 -10.94
N ASP A 20 15.41 2.99 -11.25
CA ASP A 20 14.50 2.83 -12.37
C ASP A 20 13.18 3.56 -12.09
N GLY A 21 12.80 4.48 -12.99
CA GLY A 21 11.54 5.22 -12.93
C GLY A 21 10.31 4.39 -13.29
N ARG A 22 10.45 3.10 -13.63
CA ARG A 22 9.36 2.19 -14.03
C ARG A 22 8.46 2.77 -15.12
N TYR A 23 9.08 3.37 -16.14
CA TYR A 23 8.40 4.05 -17.25
C TYR A 23 7.45 5.19 -16.82
N THR A 24 7.63 5.74 -15.61
CA THR A 24 6.80 6.79 -15.02
C THR A 24 7.59 8.10 -14.94
N ALA A 25 7.00 9.21 -15.40
CA ALA A 25 7.60 10.53 -15.25
C ALA A 25 7.52 10.96 -13.77
N ASP A 26 8.57 11.59 -13.25
CA ASP A 26 8.66 12.04 -11.84
C ASP A 26 8.21 10.96 -10.84
N PRO A 27 8.89 9.80 -10.80
CA PRO A 27 8.43 8.63 -10.04
C PRO A 27 8.39 8.93 -8.55
N PHE A 28 7.29 8.49 -7.93
CA PHE A 28 7.02 8.51 -6.50
C PHE A 28 6.45 7.15 -6.10
N TYR A 29 6.93 6.59 -5.00
CA TYR A 29 6.65 5.20 -4.68
C TYR A 29 5.71 5.13 -3.49
N CYS A 30 4.65 4.35 -3.62
CA CYS A 30 3.66 4.14 -2.57
C CYS A 30 3.70 2.68 -2.14
N VAL A 31 3.61 2.45 -0.83
CA VAL A 31 3.34 1.13 -0.27
C VAL A 31 1.84 1.00 -0.08
N PHE A 32 1.29 -0.08 -0.61
CA PHE A 32 -0.08 -0.49 -0.36
C PHE A 32 -0.11 -1.85 0.34
N SER A 33 -1.12 -2.09 1.15
CA SER A 33 -1.48 -3.43 1.65
C SER A 33 -2.83 -3.85 1.09
N LYS A 34 -3.10 -5.15 1.10
CA LYS A 34 -4.39 -5.71 0.67
C LYS A 34 -5.32 -5.85 1.86
N ARG A 35 -6.56 -5.38 1.70
CA ARG A 35 -7.64 -5.60 2.69
C ARG A 35 -8.88 -6.13 2.00
N GLU A 36 -9.55 -7.08 2.63
CA GLU A 36 -10.88 -7.51 2.18
C GLU A 36 -11.95 -6.61 2.80
N ILE A 37 -12.89 -6.18 1.96
CA ILE A 37 -14.13 -5.51 2.38
C ILE A 37 -15.32 -6.33 1.92
N VAL A 38 -16.40 -6.33 2.71
CA VAL A 38 -17.67 -6.91 2.29
C VAL A 38 -18.30 -5.98 1.26
N VAL A 39 -18.73 -6.55 0.15
CA VAL A 39 -19.38 -5.85 -0.96
C VAL A 39 -20.69 -6.56 -1.32
N ASP A 40 -21.48 -5.91 -2.15
CA ASP A 40 -22.66 -6.52 -2.73
C ASP A 40 -22.24 -7.53 -3.82
N ALA A 41 -22.89 -8.69 -3.83
CA ALA A 41 -22.57 -9.80 -4.73
C ALA A 41 -22.95 -9.53 -6.20
N ASP A 42 -23.87 -8.59 -6.44
CA ASP A 42 -24.29 -8.22 -7.80
C ASP A 42 -23.35 -7.16 -8.42
N TYR A 43 -22.39 -6.65 -7.66
CA TYR A 43 -21.35 -5.73 -8.11
C TYR A 43 -20.01 -6.44 -8.28
N ASP A 44 -18.96 -5.67 -8.53
CA ASP A 44 -17.59 -6.16 -8.66
C ASP A 44 -17.08 -6.74 -7.33
N HIS A 45 -16.76 -8.04 -7.34
CA HIS A 45 -16.29 -8.81 -6.19
C HIS A 45 -15.26 -9.87 -6.62
N ASP A 46 -14.38 -10.25 -5.71
CA ASP A 46 -13.32 -11.24 -6.00
C ASP A 46 -13.68 -12.65 -5.50
N ARG A 47 -14.48 -12.73 -4.42
CA ARG A 47 -14.88 -14.02 -3.83
C ARG A 47 -16.25 -13.93 -3.20
N VAL A 48 -17.03 -15.00 -3.33
CA VAL A 48 -18.30 -15.20 -2.60
C VAL A 48 -18.18 -16.48 -1.77
N PHE A 49 -18.64 -16.43 -0.52
CA PHE A 49 -18.58 -17.58 0.38
C PHE A 49 -19.70 -17.52 1.43
N TRP A 50 -19.92 -18.65 2.12
CA TRP A 50 -20.85 -18.72 3.25
C TRP A 50 -20.12 -18.52 4.57
N TRP A 51 -20.67 -17.64 5.40
CA TRP A 51 -20.13 -17.25 6.70
C TRP A 51 -21.15 -17.52 7.79
N HIS A 52 -20.71 -18.18 8.86
CA HIS A 52 -21.53 -18.36 10.06
C HIS A 52 -21.38 -17.15 10.97
N GLN A 53 -22.48 -16.43 11.23
CA GLN A 53 -22.43 -15.18 11.99
C GLN A 53 -21.95 -15.38 13.44
N GLU A 54 -22.51 -16.35 14.16
CA GLU A 54 -22.15 -16.61 15.56
C GLU A 54 -20.79 -17.29 15.76
N ARG A 55 -20.42 -18.23 14.88
CA ARG A 55 -19.19 -19.02 15.03
C ARG A 55 -17.97 -18.39 14.38
N HIS A 56 -18.17 -17.35 13.57
CA HIS A 56 -17.13 -16.68 12.80
C HIS A 56 -16.27 -17.65 11.97
N ILE A 57 -16.93 -18.56 11.23
CA ILE A 57 -16.26 -19.54 10.36
C ILE A 57 -16.83 -19.52 8.95
N GLU A 58 -15.95 -19.77 7.98
CA GLU A 58 -16.31 -20.03 6.58
C GLU A 58 -16.81 -21.47 6.41
N ALA A 59 -17.80 -21.66 5.55
CA ALA A 59 -18.37 -22.98 5.28
C ALA A 59 -17.36 -23.90 4.58
N SER A 60 -17.39 -25.19 4.94
CA SER A 60 -16.73 -26.22 4.13
C SER A 60 -17.47 -26.42 2.80
N LYS A 61 -16.81 -27.00 1.79
CA LYS A 61 -17.42 -27.33 0.48
C LYS A 61 -18.68 -28.20 0.57
N THR A 62 -18.80 -29.04 1.61
CA THR A 62 -19.99 -29.88 1.83
C THR A 62 -21.13 -29.05 2.41
N THR A 63 -20.81 -28.19 3.40
CA THR A 63 -21.76 -27.27 4.01
C THR A 63 -22.28 -26.26 3.00
N GLU A 64 -21.40 -25.68 2.19
CA GLU A 64 -21.73 -24.77 1.10
C GLU A 64 -22.72 -25.40 0.12
N ARG A 65 -22.46 -26.60 -0.39
CA ARG A 65 -23.39 -27.30 -1.30
C ARG A 65 -24.78 -27.49 -0.69
N ARG A 66 -24.86 -27.79 0.61
CA ARG A 66 -26.13 -27.88 1.32
C ARG A 66 -26.84 -26.52 1.39
N LEU A 67 -26.11 -25.46 1.72
CA LEU A 67 -26.64 -24.09 1.85
C LEU A 67 -27.11 -23.52 0.51
N GLU A 68 -26.39 -23.78 -0.59
CA GLU A 68 -26.83 -23.42 -1.93
C GLU A 68 -28.16 -24.11 -2.29
N GLY A 69 -28.31 -25.39 -1.94
CA GLY A 69 -29.58 -26.10 -2.10
C GLY A 69 -30.71 -25.44 -1.34
N LEU A 70 -30.52 -25.15 -0.05
CA LEU A 70 -31.52 -24.46 0.78
C LEU A 70 -31.92 -23.10 0.19
N ARG A 71 -30.93 -22.28 -0.17
CA ARG A 71 -31.18 -20.95 -0.75
C ARG A 71 -31.93 -21.03 -2.08
N ARG A 72 -31.54 -21.95 -2.97
CA ARG A 72 -32.21 -22.15 -4.26
C ARG A 72 -33.67 -22.57 -4.08
N ASP A 73 -33.95 -23.38 -3.07
CA ASP A 73 -35.30 -23.88 -2.77
C ASP A 73 -36.11 -22.87 -1.91
N GLY A 74 -35.58 -21.66 -1.66
CA GLY A 74 -36.24 -20.61 -0.88
C GLY A 74 -36.35 -20.91 0.61
N ARG A 75 -35.52 -21.82 1.13
CA ARG A 75 -35.53 -22.26 2.53
C ARG A 75 -34.54 -21.44 3.37
N GLU A 76 -34.84 -21.32 4.65
CA GLU A 76 -33.96 -20.65 5.61
C GLU A 76 -32.61 -21.35 5.74
N THR A 77 -31.55 -20.54 5.84
CA THR A 77 -30.16 -21.00 6.01
C THR A 77 -29.68 -20.90 7.46
N GLY A 78 -30.53 -20.47 8.39
CA GLY A 78 -30.18 -20.19 9.79
C GLY A 78 -29.16 -19.06 9.89
N ASP A 79 -28.18 -19.19 10.79
CA ASP A 79 -27.13 -18.17 11.05
C ASP A 79 -26.07 -18.07 9.94
N TRP A 80 -26.28 -18.76 8.82
CA TRP A 80 -25.40 -18.70 7.66
C TRP A 80 -25.84 -17.60 6.72
N VAL A 81 -24.91 -16.70 6.41
CA VAL A 81 -25.07 -15.65 5.40
C VAL A 81 -24.09 -15.85 4.26
N LYS A 82 -24.51 -15.48 3.06
CA LYS A 82 -23.64 -15.49 1.88
C LYS A 82 -23.05 -14.10 1.72
N LEU A 83 -21.73 -14.01 1.82
CA LEU A 83 -20.99 -12.75 1.71
C LEU A 83 -20.20 -12.72 0.42
N ALA A 84 -20.20 -11.58 -0.26
CA ALA A 84 -19.24 -11.26 -1.29
C ALA A 84 -18.17 -10.33 -0.71
N VAL A 85 -16.91 -10.55 -1.09
CA VAL A 85 -15.79 -9.72 -0.67
C VAL A 85 -14.96 -9.27 -1.87
N LYS A 86 -14.38 -8.08 -1.73
CA LYS A 86 -13.41 -7.53 -2.66
C LYS A 86 -12.11 -7.22 -1.92
N GLU A 87 -10.99 -7.63 -2.51
CA GLU A 87 -9.65 -7.26 -2.07
C GLU A 87 -9.31 -5.88 -2.65
N ILE A 88 -9.16 -4.89 -1.78
CA ILE A 88 -8.82 -3.51 -2.13
C ILE A 88 -7.41 -3.17 -1.68
N ASP A 89 -6.85 -2.16 -2.35
CA ASP A 89 -5.55 -1.58 -2.01
C ASP A 89 -5.73 -0.49 -0.95
N CYS A 90 -5.11 -0.69 0.22
CA CYS A 90 -5.05 0.28 1.30
C CYS A 90 -3.70 0.97 1.30
N PHE A 91 -3.69 2.30 1.22
CA PHE A 91 -2.47 3.10 1.26
C PHE A 91 -1.83 3.05 2.65
N GLU A 92 -0.54 2.77 2.72
CA GLU A 92 0.22 2.69 3.97
C GLU A 92 1.18 3.87 4.12
N THR A 93 1.99 4.13 3.08
CA THR A 93 2.98 5.22 3.09
C THR A 93 3.45 5.53 1.67
N ALA A 94 4.14 6.66 1.50
CA ALA A 94 4.81 7.02 0.27
C ALA A 94 6.24 7.53 0.50
N CYS A 95 7.12 7.26 -0.45
CA CYS A 95 8.53 7.61 -0.41
C CYS A 95 9.00 8.14 -1.78
N PHE A 96 9.99 9.03 -1.75
CA PHE A 96 10.65 9.52 -2.97
C PHE A 96 11.47 8.43 -3.69
N THR A 97 11.89 7.39 -2.98
CA THR A 97 12.74 6.33 -3.51
C THR A 97 12.09 4.96 -3.30
N GLU A 98 12.34 4.05 -4.24
CA GLU A 98 11.89 2.66 -4.09
C GLU A 98 12.55 2.00 -2.87
N GLN A 99 13.81 2.33 -2.60
CA GLN A 99 14.54 1.83 -1.44
C GLN A 99 13.88 2.28 -0.13
N GLY A 100 13.38 3.52 -0.03
CA GLY A 100 12.66 3.98 1.17
C GLY A 100 11.41 3.14 1.45
N CYS A 101 10.70 2.72 0.40
CA CYS A 101 9.58 1.79 0.55
C CYS A 101 10.03 0.38 1.00
N LYS A 102 11.17 -0.11 0.49
CA LYS A 102 11.75 -1.40 0.92
C LYS A 102 12.16 -1.35 2.39
N ASP A 103 12.85 -0.31 2.80
CA ASP A 103 13.27 -0.09 4.20
C ASP A 103 12.04 -0.05 5.13
N PHE A 104 10.96 0.63 4.70
CA PHE A 104 9.69 0.61 5.44
C PHE A 104 9.10 -0.79 5.56
N LEU A 105 9.08 -1.57 4.48
CA LEU A 105 8.56 -2.94 4.47
C LEU A 105 9.41 -3.92 5.27
N GLU A 106 10.73 -3.73 5.34
CA GLU A 106 11.59 -4.53 6.21
C GLU A 106 11.22 -4.34 7.69
N ILE A 107 10.85 -3.13 8.09
CA ILE A 107 10.48 -2.81 9.47
C ILE A 107 9.02 -3.17 9.76
N GLN A 108 8.08 -2.80 8.89
CA GLN A 108 6.64 -2.87 9.15
C GLN A 108 5.90 -3.94 8.36
N GLY A 109 6.52 -4.58 7.37
CA GLY A 109 5.86 -5.49 6.45
C GLY A 109 5.20 -6.70 7.14
N HIS A 110 5.70 -7.12 8.30
CA HIS A 110 5.10 -8.20 9.10
C HIS A 110 3.72 -7.85 9.67
N ASN A 111 3.39 -6.56 9.79
CA ASN A 111 2.07 -6.07 10.23
C ASN A 111 1.10 -5.87 9.05
N LEU A 112 1.57 -6.01 7.82
CA LEU A 112 0.81 -5.73 6.61
C LEU A 112 0.39 -7.02 5.91
N ARG A 113 -0.83 -7.03 5.38
CA ARG A 113 -1.34 -8.15 4.58
C ARG A 113 -0.97 -7.95 3.11
N LYS A 114 -0.18 -8.87 2.55
CA LYS A 114 0.25 -8.87 1.12
C LYS A 114 0.72 -7.48 0.63
N PRO A 115 1.66 -6.83 1.31
CA PRO A 115 2.09 -5.49 0.91
C PRO A 115 2.81 -5.49 -0.45
N PHE A 116 2.69 -4.39 -1.19
CA PHE A 116 3.39 -4.20 -2.46
C PHE A 116 3.77 -2.74 -2.69
N ILE A 117 4.79 -2.51 -3.53
CA ILE A 117 5.26 -1.18 -3.92
C ILE A 117 4.72 -0.84 -5.31
N TYR A 118 3.97 0.25 -5.37
CA TYR A 118 3.44 0.84 -6.60
C TYR A 118 4.21 2.12 -6.94
N ALA A 119 4.64 2.25 -8.19
CA ALA A 119 5.21 3.51 -8.69
C ALA A 119 4.07 4.36 -9.27
N THR A 120 3.88 5.54 -8.70
CA THR A 120 3.01 6.59 -9.20
C THR A 120 3.84 7.78 -9.70
N SER A 121 3.17 8.80 -10.22
CA SER A 121 3.80 9.99 -10.79
C SER A 121 3.47 11.24 -9.96
N LEU A 122 4.46 12.11 -9.77
CA LEU A 122 4.24 13.47 -9.28
C LEU A 122 3.77 14.43 -10.38
N PHE A 123 3.54 13.95 -11.60
CA PHE A 123 3.15 14.78 -12.73
C PHE A 123 1.95 15.69 -12.38
N ARG A 124 2.10 16.98 -12.69
CA ARG A 124 1.17 18.08 -12.35
C ARG A 124 1.10 18.48 -10.87
N ASN A 125 1.91 17.87 -10.00
CA ASN A 125 2.11 18.33 -8.62
C ASN A 125 3.39 19.17 -8.51
N ARG A 126 3.29 20.48 -8.83
CA ARG A 126 4.46 21.38 -8.89
C ARG A 126 5.21 21.47 -7.56
N GLU A 127 4.51 21.40 -6.43
CA GLU A 127 5.11 21.45 -5.09
C GLU A 127 6.03 20.25 -4.86
N MET A 128 5.51 19.04 -5.10
CA MET A 128 6.27 17.82 -4.90
C MET A 128 7.36 17.62 -5.95
N THR A 129 7.12 18.03 -7.21
CA THR A 129 8.16 18.04 -8.24
C THR A 129 9.32 18.95 -7.85
N ALA A 130 9.04 20.17 -7.37
CA ALA A 130 10.09 21.09 -6.93
C ALA A 130 10.91 20.52 -5.76
N LEU A 131 10.26 19.87 -4.78
CA LEU A 131 10.96 19.22 -3.68
C LEU A 131 11.84 18.05 -4.15
N ARG A 132 11.33 17.24 -5.08
CA ARG A 132 12.08 16.13 -5.69
C ARG A 132 13.29 16.64 -6.47
N GLU A 133 13.14 17.69 -7.27
CA GLU A 133 14.22 18.32 -8.01
C GLU A 133 15.30 18.91 -7.08
N ALA A 134 14.88 19.58 -6.00
CA ALA A 134 15.81 20.11 -4.99
C ALA A 134 16.60 18.99 -4.29
N LEU A 135 15.95 17.86 -3.99
CA LEU A 135 16.61 16.65 -3.46
C LEU A 135 17.62 16.08 -4.46
N MET A 136 17.24 15.95 -5.74
CA MET A 136 18.14 15.46 -6.80
C MET A 136 19.35 16.36 -7.01
N ALA A 137 19.16 17.67 -6.94
CA ALA A 137 20.21 18.66 -7.06
C ALA A 137 21.09 18.78 -5.81
N GLY A 138 20.78 18.08 -4.72
CA GLY A 138 21.55 18.10 -3.47
C GLY A 138 21.42 19.42 -2.69
N GLN A 139 20.43 20.25 -3.02
CA GLN A 139 20.25 21.57 -2.42
C GLN A 139 19.87 21.50 -0.94
N LEU A 140 19.25 20.39 -0.51
CA LEU A 140 18.84 20.17 0.88
C LEU A 140 19.97 19.64 1.78
N ALA A 141 20.97 18.96 1.22
CA ALA A 141 22.13 18.50 1.98
C ALA A 141 23.10 19.65 2.34
N ALA A 142 23.04 20.76 1.60
CA ALA A 142 23.92 21.91 1.78
C ALA A 142 23.47 22.90 2.87
N VAL A 143 22.29 22.71 3.47
CA VAL A 143 21.68 23.67 4.41
C VAL A 143 22.43 23.69 5.76
N GLU A 144 22.97 22.55 6.22
CA GLU A 144 23.72 22.49 7.49
C GLU A 144 25.13 23.09 7.40
N CYS A 145 25.76 23.13 6.21
CA CYS A 145 27.12 23.66 6.08
C CYS A 145 27.22 25.18 6.21
N LYS A 146 26.11 25.92 6.13
CA LYS A 146 26.12 27.39 6.22
C LYS A 146 25.98 27.94 7.63
N GLU A 147 25.39 27.18 8.55
CA GLU A 147 25.28 27.63 9.95
C GLU A 147 26.61 27.46 10.73
N ALA A 148 27.46 26.52 10.32
CA ALA A 148 28.78 26.30 10.93
C ALA A 148 29.87 27.31 10.49
N ALA A 149 29.59 28.17 9.51
CA ALA A 149 30.57 29.13 8.96
C ALA A 149 30.43 30.57 9.48
N ASN A 150 29.44 30.83 10.35
CA ASN A 150 29.15 32.15 10.93
C ASN A 150 29.36 32.21 12.46
N GLY A 151 30.16 31.31 13.02
CA GLY A 151 30.54 31.29 14.44
C GLY A 151 32.00 31.69 14.67
#